data_AF-A0A5R8MT22-F1
#
_entry.id   AF-A0A5R8MT22-F1
#
_cell.length_a   1.000
_cell.length_b   1.000
_cell.length_c   1.000
_cell.angle_alpha   90.00
_cell.angle_beta   90.00
_cell.angle_gamma   90.00
#
_symmetry.space_group_name_H-M   'P 1'
#
loop_
_entity.id
_entity.type
_entity.pdbx_description
1 polymer ?
#
loop_
_entity_poly.entity_id
_entity_poly.type
_entity_poly.pdbx_seq_one_letter_code
_entity_poly.pdbx_strand_id
1 'polypeptide(L)'
;MAGVGNAAVAGKGVTDAVGKRGITWKPCEEEPTVECGKLTVPIDWSKPDGPTVDLTLARRKATDPSARIGSLLTNPGGPGNSGVNDILRPSGFSEEVQRRFDIVSYDPRGVARSGAVTCSASVYNKIPYEVMTSQADYDKWI
;
A
#
# COMPACT_ATOMS: atom_id res chain seq x y z
N MET A 1 19.10 -42.95 25.76
CA MET A 1 18.13 -43.18 24.68
C MET A 1 17.45 -41.86 24.39
N ALA A 2 17.48 -41.47 23.11
CA ALA A 2 16.84 -40.35 22.40
C ALA A 2 16.71 -38.98 23.11
N GLY A 3 17.57 -38.03 22.71
CA GLY A 3 17.29 -36.61 22.84
C GLY A 3 16.30 -36.16 21.76
N VAL A 4 15.30 -35.38 22.15
CA VAL A 4 14.33 -34.79 21.23
C VAL A 4 14.91 -33.45 20.75
N GLY A 5 15.47 -33.46 19.54
CA GLY A 5 15.87 -32.24 18.86
C GLY A 5 14.63 -31.49 18.38
N ASN A 6 14.47 -30.24 18.84
CA ASN A 6 13.49 -29.33 18.27
C ASN A 6 13.99 -28.93 16.87
N ALA A 7 13.46 -29.57 15.83
CA ALA A 7 13.64 -29.11 14.47
C ALA A 7 12.84 -27.81 14.30
N ALA A 8 13.55 -26.68 14.27
CA ALA A 8 12.97 -25.43 13.82
C ALA A 8 12.56 -25.60 12.34
N VAL A 9 11.25 -25.59 12.07
CA VAL A 9 10.75 -25.44 10.71
C VAL A 9 11.09 -24.02 10.28
N ALA A 10 12.20 -23.85 9.58
CA ALA A 10 12.52 -22.61 8.90
C ALA A 10 11.44 -22.39 7.84
N GLY A 11 10.45 -21.55 8.16
CA GLY A 11 9.54 -21.03 7.15
C GLY A 11 10.38 -20.30 6.12
N LYS A 12 10.40 -20.79 4.88
CA LYS A 12 10.87 -20.01 3.72
C LYS A 12 10.20 -18.64 3.82
N GLY A 13 11.01 -17.61 4.01
CA GLY A 13 10.52 -16.29 4.35
C GLY A 13 9.55 -15.77 3.30
N VAL A 14 8.43 -15.21 3.74
CA VAL A 14 7.50 -14.41 2.91
C VAL A 14 8.27 -13.38 2.07
N THR A 15 9.44 -12.94 2.53
CA THR A 15 10.39 -12.05 1.87
C THR A 15 10.95 -12.57 0.54
N ASP A 16 11.12 -13.89 0.37
CA ASP A 16 11.70 -14.44 -0.86
C ASP A 16 10.70 -14.46 -2.02
N ALA A 17 9.40 -14.51 -1.70
CA ALA A 17 8.29 -14.55 -2.66
C ALA A 17 7.87 -13.16 -3.18
N VAL A 18 8.16 -12.08 -2.44
CA VAL A 18 7.90 -10.68 -2.86
C VAL A 18 8.73 -10.27 -4.11
N GLY A 19 9.58 -11.18 -4.58
CA GLY A 19 10.33 -11.02 -5.81
C GLY A 19 11.68 -10.40 -5.50
N LYS A 20 12.73 -11.10 -5.94
CA LYS A 20 14.12 -10.62 -5.97
C LYS A 20 14.33 -9.36 -6.83
N ARG A 21 13.27 -8.66 -7.24
CA ARG A 21 13.30 -7.49 -8.12
C ARG A 21 12.75 -6.30 -7.35
N GLY A 22 13.64 -5.37 -6.98
CA GLY A 22 13.25 -4.11 -6.38
C GLY A 22 12.35 -3.28 -7.29
N ILE A 23 11.80 -2.19 -6.76
CA ILE A 23 10.96 -1.27 -7.51
C ILE A 23 11.83 -0.51 -8.52
N THR A 24 11.50 -0.62 -9.81
CA THR A 24 12.09 0.24 -10.84
C THR A 24 11.36 1.57 -10.85
N TRP A 25 12.02 2.61 -10.38
CA TRP A 25 11.49 3.97 -10.32
C TRP A 25 11.69 4.71 -11.65
N LYS A 26 10.68 5.50 -12.03
CA LYS A 26 10.69 6.42 -13.17
C LYS A 26 9.94 7.70 -12.79
N PRO A 27 10.17 8.84 -13.44
CA PRO A 27 9.30 10.00 -13.25
C PRO A 27 7.83 9.63 -13.47
N CYS A 28 6.93 10.11 -12.61
CA CYS A 28 5.50 10.01 -12.86
C CYS A 28 5.13 10.89 -14.07
N GLU A 29 4.19 10.44 -14.90
CA GLU A 29 3.78 11.18 -16.09
C GLU A 29 3.04 12.47 -15.70
N GLU A 30 2.26 12.42 -14.62
CA GLU A 30 1.45 13.54 -14.14
C GLU A 30 2.25 14.60 -13.38
N GLU A 31 3.37 14.21 -12.74
CA GLU A 31 4.25 15.10 -11.98
C GLU A 31 5.70 14.59 -12.08
N PRO A 32 6.51 15.10 -13.02
CA PRO A 32 7.85 14.60 -13.28
C PRO A 32 8.85 14.76 -12.12
N THR A 33 8.55 15.58 -11.11
CA THR A 33 9.38 15.69 -9.89
C THR A 33 9.16 14.56 -8.89
N VAL A 34 8.11 13.75 -9.08
CA VAL A 34 7.79 12.56 -8.29
C VAL A 34 8.24 11.32 -9.05
N GLU A 35 8.70 10.30 -8.34
CA GLU A 35 9.03 9.00 -8.92
C GLU A 35 7.88 8.00 -8.71
N CYS A 36 7.45 7.35 -9.77
CA CYS A 36 6.47 6.26 -9.77
C CYS A 36 7.14 4.92 -10.04
N GLY A 37 6.57 3.85 -9.48
CA GLY A 37 7.06 2.48 -9.65
C GLY A 37 5.99 1.44 -9.34
N LYS A 38 6.31 0.18 -9.58
CA LYS A 38 5.42 -0.96 -9.30
C LYS A 38 6.08 -1.99 -8.42
N LEU A 39 5.28 -2.57 -7.51
CA LEU A 39 5.63 -3.72 -6.69
C LEU A 39 4.63 -4.84 -6.95
N THR A 40 5.08 -5.94 -7.52
CA THR A 40 4.24 -7.12 -7.76
C THR A 40 4.13 -7.95 -6.48
N VAL A 41 2.92 -8.28 -6.06
CA VAL A 41 2.64 -9.10 -4.86
C VAL A 41 1.64 -10.22 -5.17
N PRO A 42 1.66 -11.35 -4.45
CA PRO A 42 0.65 -12.39 -4.65
C PRO A 42 -0.74 -11.92 -4.21
N ILE A 43 -1.76 -12.40 -4.92
CA ILE A 43 -3.15 -12.24 -4.52
C ILE A 43 -3.40 -13.00 -3.21
N ASP A 44 -2.93 -14.23 -3.14
CA ASP A 44 -3.02 -15.14 -2.00
C ASP A 44 -1.61 -15.48 -1.49
N TRP A 45 -1.26 -14.98 -0.31
CA TRP A 45 0.04 -15.20 0.30
C TRP A 45 0.30 -16.66 0.69
N SER A 46 -0.73 -17.50 0.82
CA SER A 46 -0.58 -18.95 1.01
C SER A 46 -0.18 -19.68 -0.28
N LYS A 47 -0.37 -19.02 -1.44
CA LYS A 47 0.01 -19.49 -2.77
C LYS A 47 0.91 -18.44 -3.45
N PRO A 48 2.14 -18.24 -2.96
CA PRO A 48 3.01 -17.15 -3.41
C PRO A 48 3.37 -17.19 -4.90
N ASP A 49 3.39 -18.39 -5.50
CA ASP A 49 3.63 -18.59 -6.94
C ASP A 49 2.34 -18.51 -7.78
N GLY A 50 1.22 -18.12 -7.17
CA GLY A 50 -0.09 -17.99 -7.82
C GLY A 50 -0.28 -16.65 -8.55
N PRO A 51 -1.54 -16.26 -8.82
CA PRO A 51 -1.85 -14.97 -9.43
C PRO A 51 -1.31 -13.80 -8.62
N THR A 52 -0.86 -12.75 -9.31
CA THR A 52 -0.26 -11.56 -8.71
C THR A 52 -1.05 -10.30 -9.04
N VAL A 53 -0.81 -9.23 -8.28
CA VAL A 53 -1.28 -7.86 -8.55
C VAL A 53 -0.10 -6.89 -8.42
N ASP A 54 -0.08 -5.87 -9.27
CA ASP A 54 0.87 -4.76 -9.17
C ASP A 54 0.31 -3.66 -8.26
N LEU A 55 1.03 -3.40 -7.17
CA LEU A 55 0.85 -2.19 -6.38
C LEU A 55 1.60 -1.05 -7.06
N THR A 56 0.92 0.05 -7.35
CA THR A 56 1.52 1.26 -7.92
C THR A 56 1.92 2.16 -6.76
N LEU A 57 3.17 2.60 -6.77
CA LEU A 57 3.76 3.44 -5.73
C LEU A 57 4.20 4.77 -6.32
N ALA A 58 4.20 5.79 -5.49
CA ALA A 58 4.80 7.08 -5.77
C ALA A 58 5.73 7.49 -4.62
N ARG A 59 6.81 8.20 -4.95
CA ARG A 59 7.83 8.66 -4.02
C ARG A 59 8.28 10.07 -4.36
N ARG A 60 8.20 10.98 -3.38
CA ARG A 60 9.02 12.19 -3.36
C ARG A 60 10.31 11.89 -2.62
N LYS A 61 11.46 12.10 -3.26
CA LYS A 61 12.76 11.89 -2.60
C LYS A 61 12.97 12.97 -1.54
N ALA A 62 13.74 12.60 -0.51
CA ALA A 62 14.23 13.57 0.47
C ALA A 62 14.90 14.76 -0.24
N THR A 63 14.61 15.98 0.21
CA THR A 63 15.19 17.19 -0.42
C THR A 63 16.67 17.37 -0.12
N ASP A 64 17.19 16.73 0.94
CA ASP A 64 18.62 16.59 1.23
C ASP A 64 19.01 15.10 1.29
N PRO A 65 19.52 14.53 0.19
CA PRO A 65 19.94 13.13 0.14
C PRO A 65 21.03 12.78 1.15
N SER A 66 21.85 13.74 1.59
CA SER A 66 22.93 13.50 2.54
C SER A 66 22.44 13.38 3.99
N ALA A 67 21.32 14.03 4.31
CA ALA A 67 20.68 13.98 5.62
C ALA A 67 19.55 12.93 5.71
N ARG A 68 19.29 12.20 4.62
CA ARG A 68 18.20 11.23 4.51
C ARG A 68 18.33 10.12 5.56
N ILE A 69 17.30 9.96 6.36
CA ILE A 69 17.14 8.88 7.34
C ILE A 69 16.60 7.61 6.66
N GLY A 70 15.57 7.75 5.82
CA GLY A 70 14.88 6.58 5.26
C GLY A 70 13.65 6.95 4.44
N SER A 71 12.71 6.00 4.36
CA SER A 71 11.40 6.20 3.73
C SER A 71 10.31 6.35 4.79
N LEU A 72 9.48 7.37 4.64
CA LEU A 72 8.24 7.52 5.38
C LEU A 72 7.09 7.00 4.51
N LEU A 73 6.57 5.82 4.86
CA LEU A 73 5.43 5.22 4.16
C LEU A 73 4.12 5.78 4.71
N THR A 74 3.29 6.35 3.85
CA THR A 74 2.00 6.95 4.21
C THR A 74 0.85 6.19 3.57
N ASN A 75 -0.34 6.30 4.16
CA ASN A 75 -1.59 5.84 3.57
C ASN A 75 -2.70 6.87 3.88
N PRO A 76 -3.42 7.40 2.87
CA PRO A 76 -4.39 8.48 3.06
C PRO A 76 -5.74 8.02 3.66
N GLY A 77 -5.91 6.74 3.94
CA GLY A 77 -7.18 6.20 4.46
C GLY A 77 -8.28 6.06 3.40
N GLY A 78 -9.52 6.36 3.79
CA GLY A 78 -10.73 6.07 3.02
C GLY A 78 -11.59 5.01 3.72
N PRO A 79 -11.52 3.71 3.32
CA PRO A 79 -10.65 3.11 2.30
C PRO A 79 -11.02 3.51 0.86
N GLY A 80 -10.14 3.21 -0.11
CA GLY A 80 -10.37 3.49 -1.53
C GLY A 80 -9.72 4.76 -2.08
N ASN A 81 -9.08 5.56 -1.21
CA ASN A 81 -8.30 6.71 -1.67
C ASN A 81 -6.93 6.27 -2.22
N SER A 82 -6.51 6.93 -3.29
CA SER A 82 -5.21 6.68 -3.94
C SER A 82 -4.08 7.37 -3.17
N GLY A 83 -3.12 6.58 -2.67
CA GLY A 83 -1.88 7.10 -2.09
C GLY A 83 -0.97 7.72 -3.14
N VAL A 84 -0.98 7.20 -4.38
CA VAL A 84 -0.22 7.81 -5.49
C VAL A 84 -0.69 9.26 -5.72
N ASN A 85 -2.00 9.50 -5.76
CA ASN A 85 -2.55 10.84 -5.95
C ASN A 85 -2.19 11.81 -4.81
N ASP A 86 -2.01 11.30 -3.58
CA ASP A 86 -1.60 12.10 -2.44
C ASP A 86 -0.14 12.58 -2.60
N ILE A 87 0.75 11.72 -3.08
CA ILE A 87 2.15 12.07 -3.34
C ILE A 87 2.29 13.02 -4.53
N LEU A 88 1.46 12.89 -5.56
CA LEU A 88 1.48 13.80 -6.73
C LEU A 88 1.13 15.24 -6.34
N ARG A 89 0.38 15.45 -5.25
CA ARG A 89 0.06 16.79 -4.74
C ARG A 89 1.24 17.39 -3.95
N PRO A 90 1.27 18.71 -3.74
CA PRO A 90 2.25 19.33 -2.84
C PRO A 90 2.22 18.68 -1.46
N SER A 91 3.40 18.38 -0.92
CA SER A 91 3.54 17.73 0.37
C SER A 91 3.00 18.62 1.50
N GLY A 92 2.13 18.05 2.35
CA GLY A 92 1.67 18.68 3.60
C GLY A 92 2.63 18.51 4.79
N PHE A 93 3.73 17.78 4.63
CA PHE A 93 4.72 17.59 5.68
C PHE A 93 5.62 18.82 5.86
N SER A 94 6.16 19.01 7.07
CA SER A 94 7.14 20.08 7.32
C SER A 94 8.41 19.93 6.48
N GLU A 95 9.13 21.03 6.28
CA GLU A 95 10.41 21.02 5.55
C GLU A 95 11.43 20.08 6.20
N GLU A 96 11.45 19.96 7.53
CA GLU A 96 12.30 18.99 8.23
C GLU A 96 11.99 17.56 7.80
N VAL A 97 10.71 17.18 7.74
CA VAL A 97 10.32 15.82 7.32
C VAL A 97 10.69 15.61 5.85
N GLN A 98 10.40 16.57 4.99
CA GLN A 98 10.75 16.50 3.56
C GLN A 98 12.27 16.44 3.34
N ARG A 99 13.07 17.05 4.21
CA ARG A 99 14.53 16.98 4.14
C ARG A 99 15.07 15.60 4.51
N ARG A 100 14.43 14.92 5.46
CA ARG A 100 14.98 13.70 6.08
C ARG A 100 14.40 12.41 5.52
N PHE A 101 13.27 12.44 4.81
CA PHE A 101 12.60 11.23 4.36
C PHE A 101 12.25 11.28 2.88
N ASP A 102 12.43 10.14 2.21
CA ASP A 102 11.63 9.87 1.01
C ASP A 102 10.19 9.64 1.46
N ILE A 103 9.26 10.48 1.02
CA ILE A 103 7.84 10.32 1.32
C ILE A 103 7.27 9.39 0.26
N VAL A 104 6.79 8.23 0.68
CA VAL A 104 6.31 7.16 -0.19
C VAL A 104 4.87 6.86 0.14
N SER A 105 4.03 6.71 -0.87
CA SER A 105 2.71 6.11 -0.72
C SER A 105 2.43 5.18 -1.89
N TYR A 106 1.32 4.46 -1.80
CA TYR A 106 0.92 3.47 -2.78
C TYR A 106 -0.59 3.39 -2.89
N ASP A 107 -1.05 2.90 -4.03
CA ASP A 107 -2.43 2.50 -4.22
C ASP A 107 -2.58 1.06 -3.66
N PRO A 108 -3.41 0.85 -2.61
CA PRO A 108 -3.66 -0.50 -2.12
C PRO A 108 -4.26 -1.40 -3.19
N ARG A 109 -4.19 -2.74 -3.00
CA ARG A 109 -4.86 -3.69 -3.89
C ARG A 109 -6.34 -3.31 -4.04
N GLY A 110 -6.86 -3.30 -5.27
CA GLY A 110 -8.26 -2.93 -5.49
C GLY A 110 -8.52 -1.43 -5.56
N VAL A 111 -7.49 -0.57 -5.54
CA VAL A 111 -7.63 0.89 -5.51
C VAL A 111 -6.92 1.50 -6.72
N ALA A 112 -7.60 2.44 -7.39
CA ALA A 112 -7.05 3.27 -8.46
C ALA A 112 -6.14 2.50 -9.45
N ARG A 113 -4.84 2.81 -9.50
CA ARG A 113 -3.89 2.23 -10.46
C ARG A 113 -3.52 0.78 -10.13
N SER A 114 -3.95 0.26 -8.98
CA SER A 114 -3.67 -1.09 -8.49
C SER A 114 -4.87 -2.05 -8.59
N GLY A 115 -5.54 -1.98 -9.74
CA GLY A 115 -6.65 -2.86 -10.09
C GLY A 115 -7.94 -2.48 -9.37
N ALA A 116 -8.39 -1.24 -9.55
CA ALA A 116 -9.61 -0.70 -8.94
C ALA A 116 -10.79 -1.68 -8.97
N VAL A 117 -11.38 -1.95 -7.81
CA VAL A 117 -12.63 -2.72 -7.72
C VAL A 117 -13.77 -1.88 -8.26
N THR A 118 -14.54 -2.47 -9.17
CA THR A 118 -15.76 -1.85 -9.72
C THR A 118 -16.97 -2.67 -9.30
N CYS A 119 -17.96 -1.99 -8.72
CA CYS A 119 -19.21 -2.59 -8.30
C CYS A 119 -20.33 -2.19 -9.27
N SER A 120 -21.35 -3.04 -9.40
CA SER A 120 -22.58 -2.62 -10.08
C SER A 120 -23.22 -1.46 -9.31
N ALA A 121 -23.52 -0.36 -10.00
CA ALA A 121 -24.23 0.77 -9.41
C ALA A 121 -25.58 0.36 -8.81
N SER A 122 -26.29 -0.59 -9.44
CA SER A 122 -27.58 -1.06 -8.93
C SER A 122 -27.47 -1.88 -7.64
N VAL A 123 -26.30 -2.41 -7.32
CA VAL A 123 -26.02 -3.11 -6.05
C VAL A 123 -25.51 -2.10 -5.02
N TYR A 124 -24.57 -1.23 -5.41
CA TYR A 124 -24.02 -0.20 -4.54
C TYR A 124 -25.11 0.75 -4.02
N ASN A 125 -26.02 1.19 -4.88
CA ASN A 125 -27.12 2.09 -4.51
C ASN A 125 -28.22 1.42 -3.65
N LYS A 126 -28.12 0.11 -3.38
CA LYS A 126 -29.01 -0.60 -2.45
C LYS A 126 -28.44 -0.69 -1.04
N ILE A 127 -27.22 -0.22 -0.80
CA ILE A 127 -26.61 -0.23 0.54
C ILE A 127 -27.40 0.75 1.41
N PRO A 128 -28.05 0.31 2.50
CA PRO A 128 -28.66 1.21 3.44
C PRO A 128 -27.52 1.89 4.19
N TYR A 129 -27.24 3.16 3.87
CA TYR A 129 -26.54 4.01 4.82
C TYR A 129 -27.52 4.34 5.95
N GLU A 130 -27.81 3.37 6.81
CA GLU A 130 -28.23 3.74 8.16
C GLU A 130 -27.00 4.39 8.77
N VAL A 131 -26.98 5.73 8.77
CA VAL A 131 -26.09 6.46 9.65
C VAL A 131 -26.39 5.92 11.03
N MET A 132 -25.46 5.18 11.61
CA MET A 132 -25.61 4.67 12.96
C MET A 132 -25.77 5.88 13.88
N THR A 133 -26.96 6.03 14.46
CA THR A 133 -27.28 7.14 15.37
C THR A 133 -27.37 6.69 16.82
N SER A 134 -27.41 5.38 17.05
CA SER A 134 -27.51 4.78 18.37
C SER A 134 -26.66 3.52 18.51
N GLN A 135 -26.41 3.13 19.77
CA GLN A 135 -25.79 1.84 20.09
C GLN A 135 -26.61 0.66 19.54
N ALA A 136 -27.94 0.77 19.55
CA ALA A 136 -28.81 -0.27 19.01
C ALA A 136 -28.67 -0.43 17.49
N ASP A 137 -28.30 0.64 16.76
CA ASP A 137 -28.00 0.56 15.32
C ASP A 137 -26.67 -0.18 15.09
N TYR A 138 -25.65 0.07 15.94
CA TYR A 138 -24.38 -0.67 15.90
C TYR A 138 -24.56 -2.16 16.18
N ASP A 139 -25.32 -2.49 17.23
CA ASP A 139 -25.52 -3.88 17.67
C ASP A 139 -26.28 -4.72 16.64
N LYS A 140 -27.08 -4.10 15.75
CA LYS A 140 -27.73 -4.78 14.62
C LYS A 140 -26.79 -5.05 13.45
N TRP A 141 -25.68 -4.34 13.39
CA TRP A 141 -24.76 -4.37 12.26
C TRP A 141 -23.67 -5.44 12.40
N ILE A 142 -23.25 -5.75 13.63
CA ILE A 142 -22.30 -6.83 13.95
C ILE A 142 -22.99 -8.19 14.11
#